data_AF-A0A077JC47-F1
#
_entry.id   AF-A0A077JC47-F1
#
_cell.length_a   1.000
_cell.length_b   1.000
_cell.length_c   1.000
_cell.angle_alpha   90.00
_cell.angle_beta   90.00
_cell.angle_gamma   90.00
#
_symmetry.space_group_name_H-M   'P 1'
#
loop_
_entity.id
_entity.type
_entity.pdbx_description
1 polymer ?
#
loop_
_entity_poly.entity_id
_entity_poly.type
_entity_poly.pdbx_seq_one_letter_code
_entity_poly.pdbx_strand_id
1 'polypeptide(L)'
;MEPFLWLHLAGIAIVPLSLQLVLLGLAIGDPLPLCWLELFIVGVFGVVPTLLMQLTRPFDLFSVLLLSLHPDSLTVEQRKILGSLKTRKIRILTIIVAFAMLGVLWELYLLAPLGAVTVTTLPQWRILGLFIAAIGFLLSNLFVQIPIAVVGIILTPQQQWLSTEPYATEKILQDFTVCGLCVQKILPIKV
;
A
#
# COMPACT_ATOMS: atom_id res chain seq x y z
N MET A 1 12.82 -11.54 15.61
CA MET A 1 12.06 -10.52 14.85
C MET A 1 11.35 -11.23 13.72
N GLU A 2 10.09 -10.90 13.44
CA GLU A 2 9.26 -11.59 12.45
C GLU A 2 9.73 -11.28 11.00
N PRO A 3 10.18 -12.28 10.22
CA PRO A 3 10.73 -12.06 8.88
C PRO A 3 9.74 -11.42 7.89
N PHE A 4 8.45 -11.72 8.03
CA PHE A 4 7.40 -11.18 7.16
C PHE A 4 7.26 -9.65 7.27
N LEU A 5 7.49 -9.07 8.46
CA LEU A 5 7.47 -7.62 8.63
C LEU A 5 8.57 -6.93 7.82
N TRP A 6 9.77 -7.51 7.82
CA TRP A 6 10.91 -6.99 7.06
C TRP A 6 10.71 -7.10 5.56
N LEU A 7 10.07 -8.18 5.10
CA LEU A 7 9.72 -8.34 3.69
C LEU A 7 8.77 -7.23 3.22
N HIS A 8 7.71 -6.95 3.99
CA HIS A 8 6.80 -5.84 3.67
C HIS A 8 7.49 -4.49 3.72
N LEU A 9 8.37 -4.26 4.71
CA LEU A 9 9.17 -3.04 4.79
C LEU A 9 10.08 -2.85 3.56
N ALA A 10 10.68 -3.92 3.05
CA ALA A 10 11.49 -3.91 1.84
C ALA A 10 10.68 -3.51 0.59
N GLY A 11 9.36 -3.75 0.60
CA GLY A 11 8.44 -3.30 -0.45
C GLY A 11 8.45 -1.79 -0.70
N ILE A 12 8.92 -0.98 0.26
CA ILE A 12 9.06 0.47 0.09
C ILE A 12 10.02 0.85 -1.07
N ALA A 13 10.93 -0.05 -1.46
CA ALA A 13 11.83 0.17 -2.59
C ALA A 13 11.09 0.29 -3.94
N ILE A 14 9.83 -0.13 -4.03
CA ILE A 14 8.99 0.00 -5.22
C ILE A 14 8.42 1.42 -5.35
N VAL A 15 8.37 2.19 -4.26
CA VAL A 15 7.74 3.52 -4.22
C VAL A 15 8.40 4.50 -5.19
N PRO A 16 9.74 4.67 -5.25
CA PRO A 16 10.35 5.60 -6.21
C PRO A 16 10.04 5.26 -7.67
N LEU A 17 10.08 3.96 -8.01
CA LEU A 17 9.78 3.48 -9.36
C LEU A 17 8.32 3.73 -9.74
N SER A 18 7.40 3.46 -8.82
CA SER A 18 5.97 3.67 -9.05
C SER A 18 5.59 5.16 -9.11
N LEU A 19 6.23 6.03 -8.30
CA LEU A 19 6.08 7.49 -8.42
C LEU A 19 6.69 8.04 -9.73
N GLN A 20 7.76 7.43 -10.23
CA GLN A 20 8.30 7.77 -11.54
C GLN A 20 7.30 7.46 -12.65
N LEU A 21 6.56 6.35 -12.58
CA LEU A 21 5.47 6.06 -13.50
C LEU A 21 4.35 7.11 -13.43
N VAL A 22 4.05 7.63 -12.24
CA VAL A 22 3.10 8.75 -12.08
C VAL A 22 3.59 9.97 -12.83
N LEU A 23 4.84 10.37 -12.62
CA LEU A 23 5.43 11.54 -13.28
C LEU A 23 5.42 11.38 -14.81
N LEU A 24 5.82 10.21 -15.31
CA LEU A 24 5.81 9.91 -16.75
C LEU A 24 4.39 9.91 -17.32
N GLY A 25 3.43 9.30 -16.62
CA GLY A 25 2.02 9.31 -17.03
C GLY A 25 1.45 10.71 -17.11
N LEU A 26 1.74 11.56 -16.12
CA LEU A 26 1.32 12.97 -16.10
C LEU A 26 2.02 13.83 -17.16
N ALA A 27 3.15 13.38 -17.71
CA ALA A 27 3.87 14.07 -18.78
C ALA A 27 3.35 13.73 -20.20
N ILE A 28 2.52 12.69 -20.35
CA ILE A 28 2.00 12.26 -21.65
C ILE A 28 0.84 13.16 -22.09
N GLY A 29 0.99 13.71 -23.31
CA GLY A 29 0.00 14.56 -23.95
C GLY A 29 -0.22 15.90 -23.25
N ASP A 30 -1.02 16.76 -23.88
CA ASP A 30 -1.35 18.07 -23.31
C ASP A 30 -2.27 17.93 -22.08
N PRO A 31 -2.02 18.73 -21.02
CA PRO A 31 -2.91 18.78 -19.87
C PRO A 31 -4.32 19.19 -20.25
N LEU A 32 -5.31 18.63 -19.55
CA LEU A 32 -6.69 19.08 -19.65
C LEU A 32 -6.81 20.55 -19.19
N PRO A 33 -7.76 21.32 -19.77
CA PRO A 33 -7.98 22.72 -19.37
C PRO A 33 -8.38 22.87 -17.89
N LEU A 34 -8.94 21.81 -17.30
CA LEU A 34 -9.25 21.70 -15.88
C LEU A 34 -8.21 20.81 -15.19
N CYS A 35 -7.06 21.39 -14.83
CA CYS A 35 -5.95 20.65 -14.19
C CYS A 35 -6.36 19.86 -12.94
N TRP A 36 -7.27 20.43 -12.13
CA TRP A 36 -7.81 19.79 -10.93
C TRP A 36 -8.55 18.47 -11.21
N LEU A 37 -9.12 18.30 -12.41
CA LEU A 37 -9.83 17.08 -12.77
C LEU A 37 -8.87 15.89 -12.88
N GLU A 38 -7.68 16.12 -13.41
CA GLU A 38 -6.66 15.08 -13.58
C GLU A 38 -6.15 14.60 -12.22
N LEU A 39 -5.85 15.55 -11.35
CA LEU A 39 -5.48 15.29 -9.96
C LEU A 39 -6.59 14.57 -9.20
N PHE A 40 -7.85 14.94 -9.43
CA PHE A 40 -9.00 14.27 -8.82
C PHE A 40 -9.11 12.82 -9.31
N ILE A 41 -9.00 12.57 -10.63
CA ILE A 41 -9.06 11.23 -11.21
C ILE A 41 -7.92 10.37 -10.65
N VAL A 42 -6.67 10.80 -10.81
CA VAL A 42 -5.50 10.05 -10.35
C VAL A 42 -5.54 9.86 -8.84
N GLY A 43 -5.92 10.91 -8.10
CA GLY A 43 -6.07 10.89 -6.65
C GLY A 43 -7.10 9.88 -6.17
N VAL A 44 -8.31 9.91 -6.74
CA VAL A 44 -9.39 8.98 -6.39
C VAL A 44 -8.99 7.54 -6.70
N PHE A 45 -8.52 7.27 -7.92
CA PHE A 45 -8.17 5.90 -8.32
C PHE A 45 -6.92 5.36 -7.62
N GLY A 46 -5.98 6.22 -7.20
CA GLY A 46 -4.78 5.77 -6.47
C GLY A 46 -4.97 5.64 -4.96
N VAL A 47 -5.77 6.51 -4.33
CA VAL A 47 -5.89 6.57 -2.86
C VAL A 47 -7.10 5.82 -2.35
N VAL A 48 -8.27 5.97 -2.99
CA VAL A 48 -9.52 5.42 -2.44
C VAL A 48 -9.47 3.90 -2.29
N PRO A 49 -9.03 3.11 -3.28
CA PRO A 49 -8.98 1.66 -3.14
C PRO A 49 -8.05 1.21 -2.00
N THR A 50 -6.88 1.82 -1.87
CA THR A 50 -5.88 1.46 -0.86
C THR A 50 -6.33 1.89 0.54
N LEU A 51 -6.86 3.10 0.67
CA LEU A 51 -7.39 3.62 1.93
C LEU A 51 -8.60 2.80 2.41
N LEU A 52 -9.54 2.49 1.51
CA LEU A 52 -10.72 1.68 1.84
C LEU A 52 -10.31 0.27 2.28
N MET A 53 -9.39 -0.35 1.55
CA MET A 53 -8.82 -1.64 1.91
C MET A 53 -8.22 -1.58 3.31
N GLN A 54 -7.31 -0.63 3.60
CA GLN A 54 -6.65 -0.53 4.90
C GLN A 54 -7.58 -0.21 6.07
N LEU A 55 -8.66 0.56 5.84
CA LEU A 55 -9.61 0.91 6.90
C LEU A 55 -10.64 -0.18 7.20
N THR A 56 -11.06 -0.94 6.19
CA THR A 56 -12.10 -1.98 6.33
C THR A 56 -11.50 -3.35 6.59
N ARG A 57 -10.59 -3.80 5.71
CA ARG A 57 -9.95 -5.11 5.75
C ARG A 57 -8.44 -4.94 5.47
N PRO A 58 -7.65 -4.55 6.48
CA PRO A 58 -6.23 -4.31 6.28
C PRO A 58 -5.55 -5.52 5.64
N PHE A 59 -4.50 -5.24 4.87
CA PHE A 59 -3.77 -6.28 4.15
C PHE A 59 -3.14 -7.27 5.15
N ASP A 60 -3.30 -8.56 4.89
CA ASP A 60 -2.69 -9.59 5.73
C ASP A 60 -1.17 -9.61 5.51
N LEU A 61 -0.40 -9.23 6.54
CA LEU A 61 1.07 -9.20 6.47
C LEU A 61 1.70 -10.59 6.31
N PHE A 62 0.95 -11.66 6.50
CA PHE A 62 1.38 -13.04 6.26
C PHE A 62 0.94 -13.58 4.89
N SER A 63 0.36 -12.69 4.07
CA SER A 63 0.18 -12.88 2.64
C SER A 63 1.33 -12.19 1.87
N VAL A 64 1.95 -12.93 0.97
CA VAL A 64 3.04 -12.46 0.10
C VAL A 64 2.65 -12.74 -1.34
N LEU A 65 2.34 -11.69 -2.10
CA LEU A 65 1.98 -11.73 -3.51
C LEU A 65 0.79 -12.67 -3.81
N LEU A 66 1.07 -13.95 -4.04
CA LEU A 66 0.13 -14.99 -4.46
C LEU A 66 0.02 -16.15 -3.46
N LEU A 67 0.70 -16.08 -2.31
CA LEU A 67 0.65 -17.11 -1.27
C LEU A 67 0.28 -16.47 0.06
N SER A 68 -0.62 -17.10 0.81
CA SER A 68 -0.94 -16.70 2.18
C SER A 68 -0.77 -17.86 3.14
N LEU A 69 -0.32 -17.59 4.36
CA LEU A 69 -0.39 -18.59 5.41
C LEU A 69 -1.84 -18.84 5.79
N HIS A 70 -2.19 -20.11 5.99
CA HIS A 70 -3.50 -20.46 6.53
C HIS A 70 -3.64 -19.89 7.95
N PRO A 71 -4.80 -19.30 8.32
CA PRO A 71 -5.02 -18.74 9.65
C PRO A 71 -4.64 -19.69 10.80
N ASP A 72 -4.95 -20.98 10.67
CA ASP A 72 -4.64 -22.01 11.68
C ASP A 72 -3.14 -22.29 11.84
N SER A 73 -2.31 -21.87 10.88
CA SER A 73 -0.86 -22.03 10.93
C SER A 73 -0.16 -20.81 11.56
N LEU A 74 -0.90 -19.76 11.90
CA LEU A 74 -0.34 -18.54 12.49
C LEU A 74 -0.04 -18.73 13.98
N THR A 75 1.16 -18.30 14.39
CA THR A 75 1.56 -18.31 15.80
C THR A 75 0.75 -17.29 16.61
N VAL A 76 0.77 -17.42 17.94
CA VAL A 76 0.14 -16.43 18.84
C VAL A 76 0.66 -15.01 18.58
N GLU A 77 1.97 -14.86 18.40
CA GLU A 77 2.60 -13.55 18.14
C GLU A 77 2.17 -12.98 16.77
N GLN A 78 2.08 -13.82 15.73
CA GLN A 78 1.59 -13.40 14.41
C GLN A 78 0.12 -12.94 14.47
N ARG A 79 -0.72 -13.63 15.25
CA ARG A 79 -2.10 -13.21 15.48
C ARG A 79 -2.21 -11.90 16.26
N LYS A 80 -1.27 -11.59 17.17
CA LYS A 80 -1.18 -10.28 17.82
C LYS A 80 -0.77 -9.17 16.84
N ILE A 81 0.13 -9.46 15.90
CA ILE A 81 0.49 -8.54 14.80
C ILE A 81 -0.75 -8.19 13.99
N LEU A 82 -1.54 -9.18 13.58
CA LEU A 82 -2.79 -8.95 12.85
C LEU A 82 -3.78 -8.10 13.66
N GLY A 83 -3.97 -8.43 14.94
CA GLY A 83 -4.81 -7.62 15.84
C GLY A 83 -4.35 -6.16 15.92
N SER A 84 -3.04 -5.93 15.92
CA SER A 84 -2.45 -4.58 15.99
C SER A 84 -2.76 -3.72 14.76
N LEU A 85 -2.94 -4.31 13.58
CA LEU A 85 -3.34 -3.59 12.36
C LEU A 85 -4.72 -2.94 12.47
N LYS A 86 -5.63 -3.51 13.27
CA LYS A 86 -6.99 -2.96 13.44
C LYS A 86 -7.08 -1.88 14.51
N THR A 87 -5.96 -1.53 15.17
CA THR A 87 -5.94 -0.50 16.20
C THR A 87 -6.22 0.90 15.64
N ARG A 88 -6.75 1.78 16.50
CA ARG A 88 -7.00 3.18 16.13
C ARG A 88 -5.73 3.92 15.69
N LYS A 89 -4.58 3.57 16.29
CA LYS A 89 -3.27 4.12 15.92
C LYS A 89 -2.97 3.89 14.44
N ILE A 90 -3.10 2.65 13.98
CA ILE A 90 -2.82 2.29 12.57
C ILE A 90 -3.85 2.96 11.64
N ARG A 91 -5.13 2.97 11.99
CA ARG A 91 -6.16 3.68 11.19
C ARG A 91 -5.86 5.16 11.01
N ILE A 92 -5.48 5.87 12.07
CA ILE A 92 -5.10 7.29 12.01
C ILE A 92 -3.87 7.45 11.10
N LEU A 93 -2.87 6.57 11.26
CA LEU A 93 -1.65 6.60 10.46
C LEU A 93 -1.95 6.37 8.97
N THR A 94 -2.82 5.43 8.62
CA THR A 94 -3.28 5.19 7.25
C THR A 94 -3.91 6.45 6.64
N ILE A 95 -4.77 7.14 7.40
CA ILE A 95 -5.42 8.38 6.93
C ILE A 95 -4.38 9.49 6.70
N ILE A 96 -3.45 9.66 7.64
CA ILE A 96 -2.37 10.66 7.51
C ILE A 96 -1.53 10.37 6.26
N VAL A 97 -1.16 9.12 6.03
CA VAL A 97 -0.41 8.70 4.84
C VAL A 97 -1.18 8.99 3.56
N ALA A 98 -2.49 8.69 3.51
CA ALA A 98 -3.31 8.97 2.35
C ALA A 98 -3.33 10.47 1.99
N PHE A 99 -3.47 11.35 2.99
CA PHE A 99 -3.38 12.81 2.76
C PHE A 99 -1.97 13.25 2.34
N ALA A 100 -0.92 12.69 2.96
CA ALA A 100 0.46 12.97 2.55
C ALA A 100 0.72 12.56 1.09
N MET A 101 0.20 11.40 0.66
CA MET A 101 0.31 10.93 -0.72
C MET A 101 -0.43 11.83 -1.71
N LEU A 102 -1.58 12.42 -1.34
CA LEU A 102 -2.22 13.44 -2.16
C LEU A 102 -1.35 14.69 -2.33
N GLY A 103 -0.63 15.09 -1.27
CA GLY A 103 0.40 16.13 -1.36
C GLY A 103 1.54 15.75 -2.31
N VAL A 104 2.01 14.50 -2.27
CA VAL A 104 3.02 14.00 -3.21
C VAL A 104 2.51 14.03 -4.65
N LEU A 105 1.24 13.65 -4.90
CA LEU A 105 0.64 13.73 -6.23
C LEU A 105 0.62 15.17 -6.76
N TRP A 106 0.31 16.13 -5.89
CA TRP A 106 0.35 17.55 -6.24
C TRP A 106 1.76 17.98 -6.68
N GLU A 107 2.79 17.64 -5.92
CA GLU A 107 4.18 17.92 -6.28
C GLU A 107 4.59 17.26 -7.61
N LEU A 108 4.21 15.99 -7.81
CA LEU A 108 4.49 15.28 -9.06
C LEU A 108 3.81 15.91 -10.27
N TYR A 109 2.61 16.47 -10.09
CA TYR A 109 1.92 17.20 -11.15
C TYR A 109 2.68 18.46 -11.57
N LEU A 110 3.20 19.22 -10.60
CA LEU A 110 4.03 20.39 -10.88
C LEU A 110 5.35 20.01 -11.56
N LEU A 111 5.90 18.83 -11.23
CA LEU A 111 7.15 18.30 -11.80
C LEU A 111 6.95 17.56 -13.13
N ALA A 112 5.71 17.25 -13.53
CA ALA A 112 5.41 16.48 -14.74
C ALA A 112 6.08 17.04 -16.03
N PRO A 113 6.20 18.37 -16.25
CA PRO A 113 6.89 18.90 -17.42
C PRO A 113 8.35 18.44 -17.57
N LEU A 114 9.02 18.09 -16.46
CA LEU A 114 10.40 17.56 -16.49
C LEU A 114 10.48 16.21 -17.19
N GLY A 115 9.39 15.43 -17.19
CA GLY A 115 9.29 14.14 -17.86
C GLY A 115 8.96 14.23 -19.34
N ALA A 116 8.56 15.39 -19.86
CA ALA A 116 8.00 15.54 -21.21
C ALA A 116 8.95 15.02 -22.31
N VAL A 117 10.25 15.25 -22.16
CA VAL A 117 11.28 14.80 -23.12
C VAL A 117 11.34 13.27 -23.21
N THR A 118 11.09 12.58 -22.10
CA THR A 118 11.21 11.12 -22.00
C THR A 118 10.02 10.36 -22.56
N VAL A 119 8.86 11.02 -22.72
CA VAL A 119 7.62 10.39 -23.19
C VAL A 119 7.25 10.74 -24.63
N THR A 120 8.13 11.45 -25.36
CA THR A 120 7.91 11.87 -26.76
C THR A 120 7.70 10.70 -27.73
N THR A 121 8.22 9.52 -27.41
CA THR A 121 8.07 8.29 -28.19
C THR A 121 6.76 7.54 -27.93
N LEU A 122 6.01 7.93 -26.88
CA LEU A 122 4.72 7.32 -26.54
C LEU A 122 3.57 8.02 -27.28
N PRO A 123 2.43 7.34 -27.48
CA PRO A 123 1.22 7.98 -27.96
C PRO A 123 0.82 9.15 -27.04
N GLN A 124 0.69 10.35 -27.59
CA GLN A 124 0.37 11.59 -26.84
C GLN A 124 -1.12 11.67 -26.46
N TRP A 125 -1.69 10.55 -26.01
CA TRP A 125 -3.08 10.47 -25.58
C TRP A 125 -3.15 10.76 -24.09
N ARG A 126 -3.79 11.88 -23.72
CA ARG A 126 -3.88 12.28 -22.31
C ARG A 126 -4.52 11.20 -21.43
N ILE A 127 -5.53 10.50 -21.95
CA ILE A 127 -6.22 9.40 -21.25
C ILE A 127 -5.25 8.25 -20.92
N LEU A 128 -4.34 7.90 -21.83
CA LEU A 128 -3.32 6.89 -21.59
C LEU A 128 -2.37 7.33 -20.47
N GLY A 129 -1.95 8.60 -20.49
CA GLY A 129 -1.14 9.20 -19.43
C GLY A 129 -1.80 9.12 -18.05
N LEU A 130 -3.07 9.53 -17.97
CA LEU A 130 -3.84 9.46 -16.72
C LEU A 130 -4.02 8.02 -16.22
N PHE A 131 -4.20 7.05 -17.11
CA PHE A 131 -4.30 5.65 -16.75
C PHE A 131 -2.99 5.11 -16.16
N ILE A 132 -1.85 5.39 -16.81
CA ILE A 132 -0.52 5.03 -16.32
C ILE A 132 -0.27 5.70 -14.96
N ALA A 133 -0.60 6.98 -14.83
CA ALA A 133 -0.45 7.72 -13.59
C ALA A 133 -1.32 7.16 -12.46
N ALA A 134 -2.58 6.81 -12.73
CA ALA A 134 -3.47 6.20 -11.75
C ALA A 134 -2.93 4.85 -11.25
N ILE A 135 -2.42 3.98 -12.15
CA ILE A 135 -1.81 2.70 -11.75
C ILE A 135 -0.55 2.92 -10.93
N GLY A 136 0.36 3.79 -11.40
CA GLY A 136 1.59 4.12 -10.67
C GLY A 136 1.29 4.66 -9.27
N PHE A 137 0.27 5.51 -9.16
CA PHE A 137 -0.09 6.14 -7.90
C PHE A 137 -0.81 5.17 -6.96
N LEU A 138 -1.63 4.26 -7.49
CA LEU A 138 -2.23 3.15 -6.74
C LEU A 138 -1.15 2.24 -6.14
N LEU A 139 -0.17 1.83 -6.95
CA LEU A 139 0.96 1.02 -6.50
C LEU A 139 1.77 1.76 -5.43
N SER A 140 2.08 3.04 -5.66
CA SER A 140 2.80 3.87 -4.70
C SER A 140 2.06 3.92 -3.36
N ASN A 141 0.75 4.15 -3.37
CA ASN A 141 -0.07 4.18 -2.17
C ASN A 141 -0.07 2.84 -1.43
N LEU A 142 -0.21 1.73 -2.15
CA LEU A 142 -0.17 0.38 -1.56
C LEU A 142 1.18 0.12 -0.87
N PHE A 143 2.28 0.39 -1.57
CA PHE A 143 3.64 0.15 -1.09
C PHE A 143 4.16 1.20 -0.10
N VAL A 144 3.43 2.27 0.17
CA VAL A 144 3.70 3.17 1.31
C VAL A 144 2.83 2.80 2.53
N GLN A 145 1.53 2.57 2.33
CA GLN A 145 0.61 2.32 3.44
C GLN A 145 0.95 1.03 4.20
N ILE A 146 1.33 -0.05 3.50
CA ILE A 146 1.68 -1.33 4.14
C ILE A 146 2.95 -1.19 5.02
N PRO A 147 4.11 -0.71 4.51
CA PRO A 147 5.30 -0.52 5.34
C PRO A 147 5.09 0.44 6.51
N ILE A 148 4.33 1.52 6.31
CA ILE A 148 4.05 2.46 7.40
C ILE A 148 3.21 1.80 8.51
N ALA A 149 2.26 0.93 8.16
CA ALA A 149 1.55 0.14 9.16
C ALA A 149 2.50 -0.81 9.92
N VAL A 150 3.44 -1.45 9.23
CA VAL A 150 4.50 -2.28 9.84
C VAL A 150 5.35 -1.47 10.81
N VAL A 151 5.84 -0.29 10.42
CA VAL A 151 6.57 0.63 11.31
C VAL A 151 5.71 1.00 12.51
N GLY A 152 4.43 1.27 12.31
CA GLY A 152 3.48 1.55 13.39
C GLY A 152 3.37 0.40 14.41
N ILE A 153 3.44 -0.85 13.96
CA ILE A 153 3.45 -2.04 14.82
C ILE A 153 4.78 -2.15 15.57
N ILE A 154 5.92 -2.02 14.87
CA ILE A 154 7.27 -2.10 15.48
C ILE A 154 7.45 -1.04 16.58
N LEU A 155 6.87 0.14 16.39
CA LEU A 155 6.89 1.24 17.36
C LEU A 155 5.81 1.10 18.46
N THR A 156 5.22 -0.08 18.65
CA THR A 156 4.26 -0.32 19.73
C THR A 156 5.02 -0.61 21.03
N PRO A 157 4.75 0.12 22.13
CA PRO A 157 5.43 -0.11 23.40
C PRO A 157 5.21 -1.54 23.94
N GLN A 158 6.24 -2.09 24.60
CA GLN A 158 6.19 -3.47 25.12
C GLN A 158 5.04 -3.70 26.10
N GLN A 159 4.70 -2.72 26.93
CA GLN A 159 3.55 -2.80 27.84
C GLN A 159 2.23 -3.00 27.09
N GLN A 160 2.03 -2.26 25.99
CA GLN A 160 0.85 -2.38 25.15
C GLN A 160 0.86 -3.72 24.40
N TRP A 161 2.03 -4.17 23.93
CA TRP A 161 2.21 -5.45 23.25
C TRP A 161 1.82 -6.65 24.14
N LEU A 162 2.23 -6.62 25.41
CA LEU A 162 1.93 -7.69 26.38
C LEU A 162 0.44 -7.81 26.66
N SER A 163 -0.30 -6.70 26.60
CA SER A 163 -1.76 -6.67 26.73
C SER A 163 -2.53 -6.98 25.44
N THR A 164 -1.84 -7.09 24.29
CA THR A 164 -2.50 -7.40 23.02
C THR A 164 -2.89 -8.87 23.00
N GLU A 165 -4.20 -9.13 22.96
CA GLU A 165 -4.72 -10.47 22.76
C GLU A 165 -4.50 -10.94 21.30
N PRO A 166 -4.18 -12.22 21.09
CA PRO A 166 -4.08 -12.76 19.74
C PRO A 166 -5.43 -12.73 19.03
N TYR A 167 -5.44 -12.30 17.77
CA TYR A 167 -6.67 -12.27 16.98
C TYR A 167 -7.29 -13.67 16.80
N ALA A 168 -8.62 -13.73 16.80
CA ALA A 168 -9.37 -14.97 16.61
C ALA A 168 -9.19 -15.50 15.17
N THR A 169 -8.79 -16.76 15.05
CA THR A 169 -8.38 -17.37 13.78
C THR A 169 -9.54 -17.43 12.78
N GLU A 170 -10.73 -17.77 13.26
CA GLU A 170 -11.99 -17.84 12.51
C GLU A 170 -12.42 -16.49 11.90
N LYS A 171 -11.92 -15.37 12.42
CA LYS A 171 -12.23 -14.02 11.91
C LYS A 171 -11.23 -13.51 10.87
N ILE A 172 -10.06 -14.13 10.74
CA ILE A 172 -8.95 -13.60 9.92
C ILE A 172 -9.35 -13.47 8.45
N LEU A 173 -9.95 -14.50 7.85
CA LEU A 173 -10.37 -14.47 6.43
C LEU A 173 -11.50 -13.46 6.15
N GLN A 174 -12.26 -13.07 7.17
CA GLN A 174 -13.36 -12.11 7.04
C GLN A 174 -12.90 -10.67 7.24
N ASP A 175 -11.89 -10.48 8.10
CA ASP A 175 -11.46 -9.18 8.61
C ASP A 175 -10.21 -8.62 7.94
N PHE A 176 -9.48 -9.43 7.17
CA PHE A 176 -8.25 -9.04 6.48
C PHE A 176 -8.34 -9.30 4.98
N THR A 177 -7.64 -8.49 4.20
CA THR A 177 -7.46 -8.74 2.78
C THR A 177 -6.37 -9.79 2.61
N VAL A 178 -6.78 -11.02 2.32
CA VAL A 178 -5.88 -12.15 2.07
C VAL A 178 -5.69 -12.29 0.56
N CYS A 179 -4.46 -12.10 0.08
CA CYS A 179 -4.13 -12.30 -1.32
C CYS A 179 -3.49 -13.69 -1.56
N GLY A 180 -4.02 -14.40 -2.56
CA GLY A 180 -3.42 -15.63 -3.06
C GLY A 180 -3.94 -16.92 -2.44
N LEU A 181 -3.22 -18.02 -2.72
CA LEU A 181 -3.56 -19.36 -2.27
C LEU A 181 -3.13 -19.58 -0.81
N CYS A 182 -4.06 -20.05 0.01
CA CYS A 182 -3.78 -20.38 1.40
C CYS A 182 -2.99 -21.69 1.50
N VAL A 183 -1.78 -21.62 2.08
CA VAL A 183 -0.86 -22.74 2.29
C VAL A 183 -0.50 -22.85 3.76
N GLN A 184 -0.19 -24.06 4.23
CA GLN A 184 0.23 -24.25 5.63
C GLN A 184 1.62 -23.68 5.91
N LYS A 185 2.50 -23.60 4.90
CA LYS A 185 3.84 -22.99 4.99
C LYS A 185 4.21 -22.33 3.67
N ILE A 186 4.66 -21.06 3.71
CA ILE A 186 5.19 -20.33 2.55
C ILE A 186 6.69 -20.63 2.34
N LEU A 187 7.44 -20.82 3.43
CA LEU A 187 8.88 -21.14 3.38
C LEU A 187 9.13 -22.52 4.02
N PRO A 188 9.95 -23.40 3.41
CA PRO A 188 10.36 -24.68 3.99
C PRO A 188 11.50 -24.48 5.00
N ILE A 189 11.40 -23.50 5.90
CA ILE A 189 12.42 -23.25 6.91
C ILE A 189 11.94 -23.92 8.20
N LYS A 190 12.66 -24.98 8.61
CA LYS A 190 12.60 -25.48 9.98
C LYS A 190 13.21 -24.38 10.87
N VAL A 191 12.39 -23.79 11.72
CA VAL A 191 12.88 -23.15 12.95
C VAL A 191 13.07 -24.26 13.97
#